data_AF-A0A3D4EZK7-F1
#
_entry.id   AF-A0A3D4EZK7-F1
#
_cell.length_a   1.000
_cell.length_b   1.000
_cell.length_c   1.000
_cell.angle_alpha   90.00
_cell.angle_beta   90.00
_cell.angle_gamma   90.00
#
_symmetry.space_group_name_H-M   'P 1'
#
loop_
_entity.id
_entity.type
_entity.pdbx_description
1 polymer ?
#
loop_
_entity_poly.entity_id
_entity_poly.type
_entity_poly.pdbx_seq_one_letter_code
_entity_poly.pdbx_strand_id
1 'polypeptide(L)'
;MKRKSWHLPRRTFLRGVGASLSLPFLECMGDKLKKTPHPKRFCAIYFPYGVSLPRRKKGNENPESKWQWFPNTEGRNFQFNESLKSLEPLRKHLSILGGLSHPNGRKIGGHDTADIFLTAAELKGGQLKNSVSLDQLLAAKLGNETRFRSLSLSVDGGVGEATRSSTLSFNRNGSPVPALHHPRLVYNRLFGKEEISINSKRQEIENSEHMLDLVFEHSKSVRRKLGTQDREKFDEYLQ
;
A
#
# COMPACT_ATOMS: atom_id res chain seq x y z
N MET A 1 -40.42 49.09 47.34
CA MET A 1 -41.10 48.00 46.61
C MET A 1 -40.22 46.75 46.63
N LYS A 2 -40.73 45.59 47.09
CA LYS A 2 -39.97 44.32 47.09
C LYS A 2 -39.69 43.88 45.65
N ARG A 3 -38.42 43.58 45.32
CA ARG A 3 -38.03 43.03 44.01
C ARG A 3 -38.72 41.67 43.80
N LYS A 4 -39.47 41.53 42.70
CA LYS A 4 -40.10 40.26 42.32
C LYS A 4 -39.02 39.25 41.92
N SER A 5 -39.21 37.97 42.24
CA SER A 5 -38.19 36.89 42.12
C SER A 5 -37.66 36.66 40.69
N TRP A 6 -38.37 37.14 39.68
CA TRP A 6 -37.98 37.04 38.26
C TRP A 6 -37.18 38.24 37.73
N HIS A 7 -36.92 39.28 38.53
CA HIS A 7 -36.07 40.39 38.12
C HIS A 7 -34.60 40.03 38.32
N LEU A 8 -33.95 39.60 37.24
CA LEU A 8 -32.51 39.35 37.24
C LEU A 8 -31.73 40.68 37.31
N PRO A 9 -30.78 40.83 38.24
CA PRO A 9 -29.88 41.98 38.25
C PRO A 9 -29.07 42.03 36.95
N ARG A 10 -28.90 43.23 36.37
CA ARG A 10 -28.09 43.45 35.16
C ARG A 10 -26.70 42.81 35.26
N ARG A 11 -26.09 42.83 36.44
CA ARG A 11 -24.79 42.18 36.72
C ARG A 11 -24.85 40.65 36.62
N THR A 12 -25.94 40.04 37.04
CA THR A 12 -26.16 38.58 36.95
C THR A 12 -26.37 38.17 35.49
N PHE A 13 -27.18 38.94 34.75
CA PHE A 13 -27.37 38.74 33.31
C PHE A 13 -26.04 38.84 32.54
N LEU A 14 -25.27 39.91 32.77
CA LEU A 14 -23.98 40.11 32.09
C LEU A 14 -22.91 39.06 32.47
N ARG A 15 -22.94 38.54 33.71
CA ARG A 15 -22.08 37.41 34.10
C ARG A 15 -22.45 36.11 33.39
N GLY A 16 -23.74 35.84 33.19
CA GLY A 16 -24.21 34.67 32.43
C GLY A 16 -23.83 34.74 30.95
N VAL A 17 -23.98 35.92 30.33
CA VAL A 17 -23.57 36.15 28.94
C VAL A 17 -22.07 35.97 28.75
N GLY A 18 -21.25 36.46 29.70
CA GLY A 18 -19.80 36.26 29.68
C GLY A 18 -19.40 34.78 29.72
N ALA A 19 -20.05 33.98 30.55
CA ALA A 19 -19.81 32.54 30.63
C ALA A 19 -20.19 31.81 29.32
N SER A 20 -21.27 32.22 28.65
CA SER A 20 -21.67 31.66 27.35
C SER A 20 -20.75 32.04 26.19
N LEU A 21 -20.10 33.21 26.23
CA LEU A 21 -19.13 33.62 25.21
C LEU A 21 -17.78 32.92 25.37
N SER A 22 -17.43 32.52 26.59
CA SER A 22 -16.21 31.73 26.88
C SER A 22 -16.37 30.22 26.70
N LEU A 23 -17.60 29.74 26.49
CA LEU A 23 -17.85 28.32 26.29
C LEU A 23 -17.37 27.92 24.88
N PRO A 24 -16.40 27.00 24.76
CA PRO A 24 -16.07 26.43 23.46
C PRO A 24 -17.32 25.78 22.87
N PHE A 25 -17.52 25.93 21.56
CA PHE A 25 -18.57 25.21 20.85
C PHE A 25 -18.45 23.72 21.18
N LEU A 26 -19.49 23.16 21.79
CA LEU A 26 -19.55 21.72 22.04
C LEU A 26 -19.66 21.02 20.68
N GLU A 27 -18.90 19.94 20.47
CA GLU A 27 -18.93 19.18 19.21
C GLU A 27 -20.34 18.70 18.84
N CYS A 28 -21.24 18.55 19.83
CA CYS A 28 -22.65 18.22 19.60
C CYS A 28 -23.48 19.33 18.92
N MET A 29 -22.96 20.55 18.85
CA MET A 29 -23.56 21.71 18.17
C MET A 29 -22.96 21.95 16.78
N GLY A 30 -21.94 21.17 16.38
CA GLY A 30 -21.42 21.19 15.03
C GLY A 30 -22.42 20.58 14.06
N ASP A 31 -22.57 21.20 12.90
CA ASP A 31 -23.34 20.61 11.79
C ASP A 31 -22.76 19.21 11.50
N LYS A 32 -23.62 18.20 11.30
CA LYS A 32 -23.14 16.86 10.93
C LYS A 32 -22.26 17.03 9.70
N LEU A 33 -20.94 16.86 9.86
CA LEU A 33 -19.98 16.90 8.76
C LEU A 33 -20.61 16.15 7.59
N LYS A 34 -20.87 16.85 6.48
CA LYS A 34 -21.33 16.22 5.24
C LYS A 34 -20.47 14.99 5.08
N LYS A 35 -21.08 13.80 5.07
CA LYS A 35 -20.36 12.54 4.87
C LYS A 35 -19.71 12.63 3.50
N THR A 36 -18.50 13.16 3.44
CA THR A 36 -17.66 13.11 2.27
C THR A 36 -17.46 11.63 1.99
N PRO A 37 -17.80 11.13 0.80
CA PRO A 37 -17.59 9.72 0.48
C PRO A 37 -16.13 9.39 0.78
N HIS A 38 -15.91 8.30 1.50
CA HIS A 38 -14.55 7.86 1.78
C HIS A 38 -13.87 7.50 0.45
N PRO A 39 -12.60 7.92 0.26
CA PRO A 39 -11.88 7.60 -0.96
C PRO A 39 -11.77 6.09 -1.12
N LYS A 40 -11.98 5.61 -2.36
CA LYS A 40 -11.81 4.19 -2.68
C LYS A 40 -10.33 3.83 -2.59
N ARG A 41 -10.03 2.69 -1.98
CA ARG A 41 -8.66 2.19 -1.81
C ARG A 41 -8.52 0.82 -2.45
N PHE A 42 -7.32 0.53 -2.95
CA PHE A 42 -6.93 -0.75 -3.50
C PHE A 42 -5.73 -1.29 -2.72
N CYS A 43 -5.75 -2.59 -2.43
CA CYS A 43 -4.65 -3.29 -1.80
C CYS A 43 -4.44 -4.61 -2.54
N ALA A 44 -3.20 -4.86 -2.94
CA ALA A 44 -2.78 -6.12 -3.50
C ALA A 44 -1.78 -6.76 -2.54
N ILE A 45 -2.02 -8.03 -2.21
CA ILE A 45 -1.13 -8.83 -1.36
C ILE A 45 -0.74 -10.05 -2.17
N TYR A 46 0.57 -10.26 -2.27
CA TYR A 46 1.14 -11.43 -2.92
C TYR A 46 1.52 -12.47 -1.87
N PHE A 47 1.10 -13.71 -2.08
CA PHE A 47 1.47 -14.85 -1.24
C PHE A 47 2.55 -15.64 -2.00
N PRO A 48 3.84 -15.51 -1.63
CA PRO A 48 4.89 -16.29 -2.27
C PRO A 48 4.59 -17.77 -2.08
N TYR A 49 4.93 -18.58 -3.09
CA TYR A 49 4.62 -20.02 -3.14
C TYR A 49 3.13 -20.38 -3.27
N GLY A 50 2.27 -19.37 -3.38
CA GLY A 50 0.83 -19.57 -3.53
C GLY A 50 0.21 -20.13 -2.26
N VAL A 51 -0.87 -20.88 -2.45
CA VAL A 51 -1.75 -21.35 -1.37
C VAL A 51 -2.14 -22.79 -1.62
N SER A 52 -2.65 -23.46 -0.60
CA SER A 52 -3.14 -24.83 -0.75
C SER A 52 -4.26 -24.90 -1.80
N LEU A 53 -3.99 -25.65 -2.88
CA LEU A 53 -4.91 -25.85 -4.00
C LEU A 53 -5.67 -27.18 -3.87
N PRO A 54 -6.86 -27.30 -4.47
CA PRO A 54 -7.55 -28.57 -4.60
C PRO A 54 -6.65 -29.64 -5.23
N ARG A 55 -6.40 -30.74 -4.51
CA ARG A 55 -5.78 -31.93 -5.09
C ARG A 55 -6.82 -32.61 -6.00
N ARG A 56 -6.71 -32.41 -7.31
CA ARG A 56 -7.51 -33.09 -8.35
C ARG A 56 -7.19 -34.59 -8.49
N LYS A 57 -7.01 -35.35 -7.41
CA LYS A 57 -7.00 -36.81 -7.51
C LYS A 57 -8.43 -37.30 -7.43
N LYS A 58 -8.99 -37.73 -8.57
CA LYS A 58 -10.28 -38.41 -8.64
C LYS A 58 -10.26 -39.61 -7.68
N GLY A 59 -11.22 -39.67 -6.76
CA GLY A 59 -11.62 -40.92 -6.12
C GLY A 59 -11.24 -41.14 -4.65
N ASN A 60 -10.52 -40.23 -3.98
CA ASN A 60 -10.31 -40.34 -2.53
C ASN A 60 -10.42 -38.98 -1.86
N GLU A 61 -11.25 -38.87 -0.82
CA GLU A 61 -11.29 -37.74 0.11
C GLU A 61 -9.92 -37.64 0.80
N ASN A 62 -9.01 -36.84 0.22
CA ASN A 62 -7.74 -36.58 0.88
C ASN A 62 -8.04 -35.72 2.13
N PRO A 63 -7.65 -36.14 3.35
CA PRO A 63 -7.85 -35.37 4.57
C PRO A 63 -7.29 -33.94 4.51
N GLU A 64 -6.32 -33.69 3.63
CA GLU A 64 -5.72 -32.36 3.43
C GLU A 64 -6.61 -31.41 2.63
N SER A 65 -7.64 -31.90 1.92
CA SER A 65 -8.51 -31.08 1.06
C SER A 65 -9.25 -30.01 1.87
N LYS A 66 -9.46 -30.24 3.19
CA LYS A 66 -10.03 -29.25 4.10
C LYS A 66 -9.15 -28.01 4.29
N TRP A 67 -7.88 -28.05 3.91
CA TRP A 67 -6.94 -26.93 4.04
C TRP A 67 -6.78 -26.13 2.74
N GLN A 68 -7.52 -26.43 1.67
CA GLN A 68 -7.46 -25.65 0.43
C GLN A 68 -8.11 -24.27 0.59
N TRP A 69 -7.66 -23.26 -0.16
CA TRP A 69 -8.27 -21.92 -0.13
C TRP A 69 -9.60 -21.83 -0.90
N PHE A 70 -9.74 -22.61 -1.97
CA PHE A 70 -10.88 -22.47 -2.88
C PHE A 70 -12.10 -23.23 -2.35
N PRO A 71 -13.28 -22.58 -2.22
CA PRO A 71 -14.52 -23.25 -1.86
C PRO A 71 -14.85 -24.39 -2.83
N ASN A 72 -15.50 -25.43 -2.33
CA ASN A 72 -15.96 -26.55 -3.16
C ASN A 72 -17.25 -26.22 -3.94
N THR A 73 -17.93 -25.13 -3.57
CA THR A 73 -19.22 -24.72 -4.12
C THR A 73 -19.15 -23.27 -4.58
N GLU A 74 -19.94 -22.95 -5.61
CA GLU A 74 -20.06 -21.61 -6.17
C GLU A 74 -21.30 -20.88 -5.64
N GLY A 75 -21.36 -19.57 -5.88
CA GLY A 75 -22.50 -18.73 -5.52
C GLY A 75 -22.38 -18.09 -4.13
N ARG A 76 -23.35 -17.25 -3.77
CA ARG A 76 -23.29 -16.40 -2.57
C ARG A 76 -23.19 -17.18 -1.25
N ASN A 77 -23.60 -18.44 -1.26
CA ASN A 77 -23.64 -19.34 -0.10
C ASN A 77 -22.51 -20.38 -0.09
N PHE A 78 -21.41 -20.11 -0.80
CA PHE A 78 -20.20 -20.91 -0.68
C PHE A 78 -19.75 -21.00 0.80
N GLN A 79 -19.06 -22.08 1.15
CA GLN A 79 -18.47 -22.25 2.48
C GLN A 79 -16.96 -22.15 2.39
N PHE A 80 -16.35 -21.42 3.32
CA PHE A 80 -14.90 -21.44 3.46
C PHE A 80 -14.43 -22.80 3.98
N ASN A 81 -13.27 -23.26 3.51
CA ASN A 81 -12.58 -24.40 4.10
C ASN A 81 -11.82 -23.97 5.38
N GLU A 82 -11.19 -24.92 6.09
CA GLU A 82 -10.54 -24.66 7.39
C GLU A 82 -9.49 -23.53 7.32
N SER A 83 -8.75 -23.41 6.22
CA SER A 83 -7.75 -22.34 6.03
C SER A 83 -8.33 -20.92 6.01
N LEU A 84 -9.62 -20.75 5.68
CA LEU A 84 -10.30 -19.46 5.60
C LEU A 84 -11.50 -19.36 6.55
N LYS A 85 -11.67 -20.33 7.46
CA LYS A 85 -12.81 -20.42 8.38
C LYS A 85 -12.95 -19.20 9.29
N SER A 86 -11.83 -18.58 9.68
CA SER A 86 -11.81 -17.34 10.44
C SER A 86 -12.46 -16.16 9.71
N LEU A 87 -12.65 -16.24 8.39
CA LEU A 87 -13.27 -15.22 7.56
C LEU A 87 -14.79 -15.40 7.38
N GLU A 88 -15.39 -16.46 7.94
CA GLU A 88 -16.84 -16.71 7.83
C GLU A 88 -17.71 -15.51 8.26
N PRO A 89 -17.40 -14.75 9.33
CA PRO A 89 -18.15 -13.54 9.69
C PRO A 89 -18.15 -12.45 8.61
N LEU A 90 -17.16 -12.49 7.71
CA LEU A 90 -16.96 -11.53 6.62
C LEU A 90 -17.41 -12.07 5.26
N ARG A 91 -18.01 -13.26 5.18
CA ARG A 91 -18.39 -13.92 3.91
C ARG A 91 -19.15 -13.01 2.94
N LYS A 92 -20.08 -12.19 3.45
CA LYS A 92 -20.88 -11.26 2.62
C LYS A 92 -20.05 -10.13 1.96
N HIS A 93 -18.81 -9.93 2.39
CA HIS A 93 -17.88 -8.92 1.89
C HIS A 93 -16.72 -9.53 1.08
N LEU A 94 -16.69 -10.85 0.93
CA LEU A 94 -15.60 -11.56 0.29
C LEU A 94 -16.09 -12.30 -0.96
N SER A 95 -15.21 -12.41 -1.94
CA SER A 95 -15.41 -13.20 -3.15
C SER A 95 -14.10 -13.91 -3.45
N ILE A 96 -14.16 -15.22 -3.66
CA ILE A 96 -13.00 -16.01 -4.08
C ILE A 96 -13.15 -16.27 -5.58
N LEU A 97 -12.18 -15.80 -6.36
CA LEU A 97 -12.16 -15.96 -7.80
C LEU A 97 -11.11 -17.02 -8.17
N GLY A 98 -11.57 -18.13 -8.73
CA GLY A 98 -10.71 -19.20 -9.26
C GLY A 98 -10.56 -19.13 -10.77
N GLY A 99 -9.59 -19.87 -11.31
CA GLY A 99 -9.38 -20.00 -12.76
C GLY A 99 -8.69 -18.82 -13.44
N LEU A 100 -8.27 -17.80 -12.68
CA LEU A 100 -7.48 -16.68 -13.17
C LEU A 100 -5.99 -17.03 -13.18
N SER A 101 -5.29 -16.69 -14.26
CA SER A 101 -3.84 -16.89 -14.36
C SER A 101 -3.26 -15.95 -15.41
N HIS A 102 -2.03 -15.48 -15.21
CA HIS A 102 -1.26 -14.82 -16.28
C HIS A 102 -0.81 -15.87 -17.29
N PRO A 103 -1.27 -15.85 -18.56
CA PRO A 103 -0.93 -16.90 -19.53
C PRO A 103 0.58 -17.02 -19.77
N ASN A 104 1.28 -15.88 -19.84
CA ASN A 104 2.73 -15.81 -19.96
C ASN A 104 3.44 -16.29 -18.68
N GLY A 105 2.82 -16.07 -17.53
CA GLY A 105 3.23 -16.55 -16.21
C GLY A 105 3.34 -18.07 -16.09
N ARG A 106 2.59 -18.83 -16.89
CA ARG A 106 2.55 -20.30 -16.78
C ARG A 106 3.87 -20.98 -17.18
N LYS A 107 4.73 -20.28 -17.91
CA LYS A 107 6.06 -20.79 -18.33
C LYS A 107 7.18 -20.38 -17.38
N ILE A 108 6.88 -19.50 -16.42
CA ILE A 108 7.83 -18.95 -15.45
C ILE A 108 7.88 -19.88 -14.24
N GLY A 109 9.06 -20.03 -13.62
CA GLY A 109 9.19 -20.79 -12.38
C GLY A 109 8.32 -20.18 -11.29
N GLY A 110 7.66 -21.01 -10.46
CA GLY A 110 6.75 -20.51 -9.42
C GLY A 110 7.39 -19.47 -8.47
N HIS A 111 8.71 -19.55 -8.30
CA HIS A 111 9.52 -18.62 -7.50
C HIS A 111 9.64 -17.21 -8.10
N ASP A 112 9.50 -17.07 -9.42
CA ASP A 112 9.81 -15.86 -10.18
C ASP A 112 8.52 -15.09 -10.58
N THR A 113 7.37 -15.50 -10.04
CA THR A 113 6.06 -14.97 -10.47
C THR A 113 5.65 -13.67 -9.78
N ALA A 114 6.38 -13.25 -8.74
CA ALA A 114 6.14 -11.98 -8.04
C ALA A 114 6.30 -10.78 -8.99
N ASP A 115 7.32 -10.82 -9.84
CA ASP A 115 7.69 -9.78 -10.81
C ASP A 115 6.58 -9.43 -11.80
N ILE A 116 5.64 -10.34 -12.04
CA ILE A 116 4.56 -10.16 -13.02
C ILE A 116 3.18 -10.08 -12.38
N PHE A 117 3.09 -10.11 -11.05
CA PHE A 117 1.83 -10.28 -10.33
C PHE A 117 0.80 -9.19 -10.69
N LEU A 118 1.22 -7.92 -10.74
CA LEU A 118 0.35 -6.78 -11.04
C LEU A 118 0.46 -6.24 -12.47
N THR A 119 1.34 -6.81 -13.30
CA THR A 119 1.59 -6.33 -14.68
C THR A 119 1.18 -7.35 -15.75
N ALA A 120 1.10 -8.64 -15.39
CA ALA A 120 0.96 -9.75 -16.33
C ALA A 120 2.00 -9.78 -17.47
N ALA A 121 3.15 -9.13 -17.26
CA ALA A 121 4.20 -9.03 -18.26
C ALA A 121 4.83 -10.41 -18.56
N GLU A 122 5.57 -10.48 -19.65
CA GLU A 122 6.31 -11.68 -20.04
C GLU A 122 7.79 -11.53 -19.64
N LEU A 123 8.30 -12.46 -18.82
CA LEU A 123 9.75 -12.61 -18.61
C LEU A 123 10.33 -13.42 -19.77
N LYS A 124 11.28 -12.84 -20.51
CA LYS A 124 12.04 -13.54 -21.56
C LYS A 124 13.52 -13.56 -21.21
N GLY A 125 14.11 -14.75 -21.20
CA GLY A 125 15.57 -14.91 -21.07
C GLY A 125 16.17 -14.32 -19.79
N GLY A 126 15.41 -14.31 -18.68
CA GLY A 126 15.84 -13.71 -17.40
C GLY A 126 15.81 -12.18 -17.37
N GLN A 127 15.45 -11.51 -18.48
CA GLN A 127 15.22 -10.07 -18.50
C GLN A 127 13.74 -9.77 -18.24
N LEU A 128 13.49 -8.96 -17.21
CA LEU A 128 12.16 -8.48 -16.88
C LEU A 128 11.86 -7.19 -17.64
N LYS A 129 11.10 -7.29 -18.73
CA LYS A 129 10.50 -6.14 -19.40
C LYS A 129 9.08 -5.97 -18.92
N ASN A 130 8.92 -5.18 -17.86
CA ASN A 130 7.61 -4.92 -17.27
C ASN A 130 6.85 -3.80 -17.98
N SER A 131 5.59 -3.62 -17.58
CA SER A 131 4.76 -2.48 -17.95
C SER A 131 4.14 -1.86 -16.70
N VAL A 132 3.27 -0.86 -16.87
CA VAL A 132 2.57 -0.25 -15.73
C VAL A 132 1.79 -1.30 -14.94
N SER A 133 2.02 -1.35 -13.62
CA SER A 133 1.28 -2.26 -12.75
C SER A 133 -0.11 -1.71 -12.42
N LEU A 134 -1.03 -2.61 -12.09
CA LEU A 134 -2.42 -2.28 -11.78
C LEU A 134 -2.55 -1.26 -10.64
N ASP A 135 -1.75 -1.38 -9.58
CA ASP A 135 -1.72 -0.43 -8.46
C ASP A 135 -1.28 0.97 -8.92
N GLN A 136 -0.27 1.08 -9.79
CA GLN A 136 0.20 2.36 -10.31
C GLN A 136 -0.83 3.00 -11.27
N LEU A 137 -1.52 2.18 -12.07
CA LEU A 137 -2.62 2.65 -12.91
C LEU A 137 -3.78 3.20 -12.05
N LEU A 138 -4.12 2.52 -10.95
CA LEU A 138 -5.15 2.96 -10.01
C LEU A 138 -4.72 4.21 -9.24
N ALA A 139 -3.46 4.28 -8.78
CA ALA A 139 -2.90 5.44 -8.10
C ALA A 139 -2.97 6.70 -8.97
N ALA A 140 -2.71 6.58 -10.27
CA ALA A 140 -2.81 7.69 -11.22
C ALA A 140 -4.25 8.21 -11.37
N LYS A 141 -5.27 7.33 -11.25
CA LYS A 141 -6.69 7.70 -11.40
C LYS A 141 -7.37 8.13 -10.11
N LEU A 142 -7.07 7.46 -8.99
CA LEU A 142 -7.78 7.60 -7.71
C LEU A 142 -6.95 8.28 -6.62
N GLY A 143 -5.63 8.39 -6.80
CA GLY A 143 -4.71 8.83 -5.74
C GLY A 143 -4.82 10.31 -5.35
N ASN A 144 -5.60 11.12 -6.07
CA ASN A 144 -5.75 12.56 -5.76
C ASN A 144 -6.63 12.81 -4.52
N GLU A 145 -7.39 11.81 -4.07
CA GLU A 145 -8.27 11.90 -2.91
C GLU A 145 -7.61 11.39 -1.60
N THR A 146 -6.36 10.94 -1.67
CA THR A 146 -5.62 10.36 -0.54
C THR A 146 -4.29 11.07 -0.32
N ARG A 147 -3.84 11.21 0.94
CA ARG A 147 -2.54 11.81 1.29
C ARG A 147 -1.37 11.14 0.56
N PHE A 148 -1.43 9.81 0.44
CA PHE A 148 -0.49 9.02 -0.34
C PHE A 148 -1.22 8.41 -1.52
N ARG A 149 -0.70 8.65 -2.74
CA ARG A 149 -1.27 8.10 -3.97
C ARG A 149 -1.02 6.59 -4.10
N SER A 150 0.13 6.14 -3.60
CA SER A 150 0.58 4.74 -3.62
C SER A 150 1.46 4.46 -2.40
N LEU A 151 1.43 3.22 -1.92
CA LEU A 151 2.31 2.71 -0.88
C LEU A 151 2.76 1.29 -1.25
N SER A 152 3.99 1.15 -1.74
CA SER A 152 4.59 -0.16 -2.00
C SER A 152 5.32 -0.64 -0.75
N LEU A 153 4.90 -1.78 -0.23
CA LEU A 153 5.46 -2.38 0.98
C LEU A 153 5.98 -3.78 0.67
N SER A 154 7.09 -4.17 1.31
CA SER A 154 7.63 -5.52 1.22
C SER A 154 8.42 -5.90 2.47
N VAL A 155 8.84 -7.17 2.54
CA VAL A 155 9.62 -7.71 3.66
C VAL A 155 11.08 -7.26 3.55
N ASP A 156 11.67 -7.36 2.36
CA ASP A 156 13.11 -7.08 2.14
C ASP A 156 13.40 -5.63 1.74
N GLY A 157 12.41 -4.92 1.20
CA GLY A 157 12.54 -3.54 0.76
C GLY A 157 13.25 -3.34 -0.57
N GLY A 158 13.21 -2.12 -1.07
CA GLY A 158 13.85 -1.77 -2.34
C GLY A 158 13.14 -2.42 -3.54
N VAL A 159 13.89 -2.70 -4.60
CA VAL A 159 13.34 -3.24 -5.86
C VAL A 159 13.64 -4.73 -6.05
N GLY A 160 14.66 -5.26 -5.38
CA GLY A 160 15.17 -6.61 -5.59
C GLY A 160 15.84 -6.79 -6.96
N GLU A 161 16.14 -8.04 -7.33
CA GLU A 161 16.67 -8.40 -8.64
C GLU A 161 15.54 -8.92 -9.54
N ALA A 162 15.73 -8.93 -10.86
CA ALA A 162 14.78 -9.61 -11.75
C ALA A 162 14.63 -11.08 -11.32
N THR A 163 13.39 -11.57 -11.30
CA THR A 163 12.99 -12.90 -10.77
C THR A 163 13.08 -13.06 -9.25
N ARG A 164 13.59 -12.04 -8.55
CA ARG A 164 13.64 -11.96 -7.09
C ARG A 164 13.22 -10.56 -6.64
N SER A 165 12.15 -10.04 -7.25
CA SER A 165 11.74 -8.68 -6.96
C SER A 165 11.24 -8.56 -5.52
N SER A 166 11.71 -7.51 -4.85
CA SER A 166 11.26 -7.11 -3.53
C SER A 166 10.11 -6.10 -3.61
N THR A 167 9.50 -5.91 -4.78
CA THR A 167 8.34 -5.04 -5.01
C THR A 167 7.34 -5.70 -5.96
N LEU A 168 6.08 -5.26 -5.89
CA LEU A 168 5.02 -5.68 -6.82
C LEU A 168 4.64 -4.55 -7.79
N SER A 169 5.21 -3.36 -7.60
CA SER A 169 4.77 -2.13 -8.22
C SER A 169 5.74 -1.70 -9.31
N PHE A 170 5.22 -1.40 -10.50
CA PHE A 170 5.98 -0.99 -11.67
C PHE A 170 5.37 0.26 -12.28
N ASN A 171 6.20 1.29 -12.51
CA ASN A 171 5.76 2.59 -13.00
C ASN A 171 5.29 2.51 -14.47
N ARG A 172 4.89 3.65 -15.04
CA ARG A 172 4.37 3.71 -16.42
C ARG A 172 5.35 3.19 -17.49
N ASN A 173 6.65 3.26 -17.22
CA ASN A 173 7.72 2.80 -18.11
C ASN A 173 8.13 1.34 -17.82
N GLY A 174 7.49 0.67 -16.86
CA GLY A 174 7.83 -0.69 -16.47
C GLY A 174 8.99 -0.80 -15.48
N SER A 175 9.51 0.31 -14.96
CA SER A 175 10.58 0.29 -13.95
C SER A 175 10.01 -0.04 -12.57
N PRO A 176 10.70 -0.86 -11.75
CA PRO A 176 10.24 -1.21 -10.42
C PRO A 176 10.19 0.02 -9.49
N VAL A 177 9.15 0.09 -8.67
CA VAL A 177 9.00 1.13 -7.64
C VAL A 177 9.54 0.57 -6.31
N PRO A 178 10.53 1.21 -5.68
CA PRO A 178 11.11 0.73 -4.43
C PRO A 178 10.07 0.57 -3.32
N ALA A 179 10.05 -0.61 -2.70
CA ALA A 179 9.16 -0.92 -1.59
C ALA A 179 9.76 -0.50 -0.24
N LEU A 180 8.91 -0.01 0.66
CA LEU A 180 9.24 0.27 2.05
C LEU A 180 9.11 -1.02 2.87
N HIS A 181 10.05 -1.25 3.78
CA HIS A 181 10.06 -2.45 4.61
C HIS A 181 10.22 -2.16 6.10
N HIS A 182 10.87 -1.07 6.47
CA HIS A 182 11.09 -0.68 7.86
C HIS A 182 9.79 -0.20 8.53
N PRO A 183 9.20 -0.95 9.48
CA PRO A 183 7.88 -0.62 10.03
C PRO A 183 7.85 0.75 10.73
N ARG A 184 8.96 1.13 11.39
CA ARG A 184 9.10 2.44 12.04
C ARG A 184 9.07 3.59 11.03
N LEU A 185 9.75 3.44 9.89
CA LEU A 185 9.76 4.46 8.84
C LEU A 185 8.39 4.54 8.16
N VAL A 186 7.75 3.39 7.90
CA VAL A 186 6.39 3.33 7.35
C VAL A 186 5.39 4.00 8.30
N TYR A 187 5.45 3.68 9.60
CA TYR A 187 4.60 4.31 10.62
C TYR A 187 4.82 5.82 10.70
N ASN A 188 6.07 6.27 10.77
CA ASN A 188 6.39 7.70 10.81
C ASN A 188 5.94 8.42 9.53
N ARG A 189 6.03 7.77 8.36
CA ARG A 189 5.51 8.33 7.11
C ARG A 189 3.99 8.47 7.15
N LEU A 190 3.29 7.43 7.63
CA LEU A 190 1.81 7.40 7.64
C LEU A 190 1.19 8.28 8.74
N PHE A 191 1.77 8.25 9.94
CA PHE A 191 1.19 8.79 11.17
C PHE A 191 2.10 9.76 11.92
N GLY A 192 3.38 9.85 11.55
CA GLY A 192 4.29 10.81 12.16
C GLY A 192 3.76 12.22 11.99
N LYS A 193 3.95 13.05 13.03
CA LYS A 193 3.72 14.48 12.92
C LYS A 193 4.65 14.98 11.81
N GLU A 194 4.09 15.49 10.72
CA GLU A 194 4.84 16.41 9.88
C GLU A 194 5.17 17.58 10.80
N GLU A 195 6.41 17.68 11.29
CA GLU A 195 6.88 18.96 11.77
C GLU A 195 6.80 19.89 10.56
N ILE A 196 5.81 20.78 10.55
CA ILE A 196 5.56 21.79 9.52
C ILE A 196 6.66 22.87 9.54
N SER A 197 7.85 22.53 10.07
CA SER A 197 9.02 23.37 9.92
C SER A 197 9.53 23.19 8.51
N ILE A 198 9.48 24.25 7.71
CA ILE A 198 10.12 24.30 6.39
C ILE A 198 11.58 23.81 6.47
N ASN A 199 12.24 24.01 7.63
CA ASN A 199 13.60 23.55 7.87
C ASN A 199 13.73 22.03 7.97
N SER A 200 12.78 21.29 8.55
CA SER A 200 12.89 19.82 8.64
C SER A 200 12.70 19.16 7.27
N LYS A 201 11.76 19.67 6.46
CA LYS A 201 11.60 19.27 5.05
C LYS A 201 12.81 19.65 4.20
N ARG A 202 13.36 20.85 4.37
CA ARG A 202 14.61 21.25 3.69
C ARG A 202 15.77 20.35 4.09
N GLN A 203 15.90 20.02 5.36
CA GLN A 203 16.98 19.17 5.85
C GLN A 203 16.84 17.72 5.37
N GLU A 204 15.61 17.19 5.24
CA GLU A 204 15.38 15.88 4.62
C GLU A 204 15.71 15.88 3.12
N ILE A 205 15.35 16.95 2.40
CA ILE A 205 15.72 17.15 0.99
C ILE A 205 17.24 17.29 0.85
N GLU A 206 17.89 18.16 1.64
CA GLU A 206 19.35 18.37 1.66
C GLU A 206 20.08 17.07 2.00
N ASN A 207 19.59 16.30 2.98
CA ASN A 207 20.18 15.00 3.31
C ASN A 207 20.01 13.99 2.17
N SER A 208 18.87 14.03 1.46
CA SER A 208 18.63 13.16 0.30
C SER A 208 19.49 13.57 -0.89
N GLU A 209 19.65 14.87 -1.14
CA GLU A 209 20.55 15.44 -2.15
C GLU A 209 22.01 15.10 -1.84
N HIS A 210 22.46 15.30 -0.60
CA HIS A 210 23.79 14.89 -0.17
C HIS A 210 24.03 13.39 -0.31
N MET A 211 23.04 12.55 0.00
CA MET A 211 23.16 11.11 -0.16
C MET A 211 23.23 10.71 -1.64
N LEU A 212 22.43 11.33 -2.50
CA LEU A 212 22.48 11.15 -3.95
C LEU A 212 23.82 11.64 -4.52
N ASP A 213 24.33 12.77 -4.06
CA ASP A 213 25.63 13.31 -4.45
C ASP A 213 26.77 12.39 -4.03
N LEU A 214 26.74 11.88 -2.79
CA LEU A 214 27.72 10.90 -2.31
C LEU A 214 27.67 9.60 -3.14
N VAL A 215 26.48 9.12 -3.48
CA VAL A 215 26.31 7.95 -4.37
C VAL A 215 26.83 8.26 -5.78
N PHE A 216 26.58 9.46 -6.31
CA PHE A 216 27.08 9.90 -7.61
C PHE A 216 28.60 10.08 -7.65
N GLU A 217 29.21 10.60 -6.59
CA GLU A 217 30.66 10.74 -6.48
C GLU A 217 31.34 9.38 -6.35
N HIS A 218 30.78 8.49 -5.51
CA HIS A 218 31.23 7.11 -5.42
C HIS A 218 31.07 6.38 -6.75
N SER A 219 29.94 6.57 -7.45
CA SER A 219 29.70 5.92 -8.73
C SER A 219 30.69 6.39 -9.80
N LYS A 220 31.00 7.69 -9.87
CA LYS A 220 32.07 8.23 -10.74
C LYS A 220 33.46 7.68 -10.38
N SER A 221 33.75 7.49 -9.09
CA SER A 221 35.02 6.91 -8.62
C SER A 221 35.16 5.44 -9.03
N VAL A 222 34.09 4.65 -8.86
CA VAL A 222 34.03 3.25 -9.27
C VAL A 222 34.11 3.11 -10.79
N ARG A 223 33.32 3.90 -11.54
CA ARG A 223 33.34 3.93 -13.00
C ARG A 223 34.74 4.14 -13.58
N ARG A 224 35.55 5.01 -12.95
CA ARG A 224 36.95 5.24 -13.36
C ARG A 224 37.83 4.01 -13.25
N LYS A 225 37.55 3.10 -12.31
CA LYS A 225 38.31 1.86 -12.05
C LYS A 225 37.81 0.65 -12.85
N LEU A 226 36.65 0.74 -13.49
CA LEU A 226 36.05 -0.33 -14.30
C LEU A 226 36.59 -0.34 -15.74
N GLY A 227 36.68 -1.55 -16.32
CA GLY A 227 36.98 -1.76 -17.74
C GLY A 227 35.81 -1.36 -18.65
N THR A 228 36.04 -1.28 -19.95
CA THR A 228 35.07 -0.73 -20.93
C THR A 228 33.72 -1.45 -20.92
N GLN A 229 33.74 -2.79 -20.84
CA GLN A 229 32.53 -3.63 -20.84
C GLN A 229 31.73 -3.50 -19.53
N ASP A 230 32.43 -3.33 -18.41
CA ASP A 230 31.80 -3.14 -17.10
C ASP A 230 31.22 -1.73 -16.93
N ARG A 231 31.84 -0.73 -17.57
CA ARG A 231 31.29 0.65 -17.61
C ARG A 231 29.95 0.71 -18.32
N GLU A 232 29.78 -0.02 -19.42
CA GLU A 232 28.51 -0.04 -20.16
C GLU A 232 27.38 -0.62 -19.29
N LYS A 233 27.62 -1.73 -18.59
CA LYS A 233 26.65 -2.29 -17.64
C LYS A 233 26.41 -1.40 -16.42
N PHE A 234 27.45 -0.75 -15.92
CA PHE A 234 27.36 0.15 -14.78
C PHE A 234 26.55 1.42 -15.10
N ASP A 235 26.71 1.96 -16.32
CA ASP A 235 25.95 3.10 -16.81
C ASP A 235 24.46 2.73 -17.03
N GLU A 236 24.15 1.49 -17.44
CA GLU A 236 22.77 0.97 -17.50
C GLU A 236 22.09 0.90 -16.12
N TYR A 237 22.86 0.65 -15.05
CA TYR A 237 22.37 0.59 -13.67
C TYR A 237 22.10 1.95 -13.02
N LEU A 238 22.66 3.04 -13.55
CA LEU A 238 22.56 4.40 -12.98
C LEU A 238 21.53 5.30 -13.67
N GLN A 239 20.89 4.84 -14.75
CA GLN A 239 19.76 5.52 -15.40
C GLN A 239 18.43 5.18 -14.72
#